data_AF-A0A3A4WGB8-F1
#
_entry.id   AF-A0A3A4WGB8-F1
#
_cell.length_a   1.000
_cell.length_b   1.000
_cell.length_c   1.000
_cell.angle_alpha   90.00
_cell.angle_beta   90.00
_cell.angle_gamma   90.00
#
_symmetry.space_group_name_H-M   'P 1'
#
loop_
_entity.id
_entity.type
_entity.pdbx_description
1 polymer ?
#
loop_
_entity_poly.entity_id
_entity_poly.type
_entity_poly.pdbx_seq_one_letter_code
_entity_poly.pdbx_strand_id
1 'polypeptide(L)'
;MEEELDLEPIKKRAREAEEGPWVAGKPSYRKDGPPYRVNITAPGRGTVAVVFQHATKRVAGSIWPTVPDEPGANAEFTAHARTDIPALIAEVERLRRIIGG
;
A
#
# COMPACT_ATOMS: atom_id res chain seq x y z
N MET A 1 -22.75 22.83 -6.71
CA MET A 1 -22.57 22.54 -5.29
C MET A 1 -21.83 21.22 -5.24
N GLU A 2 -20.58 21.22 -4.81
CA GLU A 2 -19.96 19.96 -4.39
C GLU A 2 -20.72 19.48 -3.15
N GLU A 3 -21.23 18.25 -3.19
CA GLU A 3 -21.80 17.63 -2.00
C GLU A 3 -20.75 17.58 -0.89
N GLU A 4 -21.16 17.90 0.33
CA GLU A 4 -20.27 17.79 1.47
C GLU A 4 -19.82 16.34 1.64
N LEU A 5 -18.51 16.11 1.63
CA LEU A 5 -17.94 14.77 1.73
C LEU A 5 -18.35 14.10 3.05
N ASP A 6 -19.08 12.99 2.98
CA ASP A 6 -19.36 12.13 4.12
C ASP A 6 -18.09 11.34 4.53
N LEU A 7 -17.62 11.58 5.75
CA LEU A 7 -16.41 10.97 6.28
C LEU A 7 -16.67 9.62 6.99
N GLU A 8 -17.92 9.30 7.35
CA GLU A 8 -18.22 8.07 8.11
C GLU A 8 -17.80 6.78 7.38
N PRO A 9 -18.02 6.63 6.07
CA PRO A 9 -17.53 5.47 5.33
C PRO A 9 -15.99 5.35 5.36
N ILE A 10 -15.27 6.48 5.32
CA ILE A 10 -13.81 6.51 5.33
C ILE A 10 -13.28 6.13 6.73
N LYS A 11 -13.86 6.72 7.78
CA LYS A 11 -13.55 6.38 9.18
C LYS A 11 -13.76 4.91 9.47
N LYS A 12 -14.87 4.35 9.01
CA LYS A 12 -15.17 2.93 9.20
C LYS A 12 -14.08 2.07 8.56
N ARG A 13 -13.74 2.32 7.29
CA ARG A 13 -12.67 1.58 6.60
C ARG A 13 -11.32 1.73 7.29
N ALA A 14 -10.99 2.93 7.78
CA ALA A 14 -9.72 3.18 8.47
C ALA A 14 -9.63 2.42 9.81
N ARG A 15 -10.74 2.35 10.58
CA ARG A 15 -10.80 1.58 11.84
C ARG A 15 -10.74 0.07 11.62
N GLU A 16 -11.41 -0.42 10.57
CA GLU A 16 -11.47 -1.85 10.23
C GLU A 16 -10.25 -2.33 9.44
N ALA A 17 -9.33 -1.43 9.08
CA ALA A 17 -8.13 -1.80 8.33
C ALA A 17 -7.19 -2.62 9.22
N GLU A 18 -7.24 -3.94 9.11
CA GLU A 18 -6.30 -4.90 9.73
C GLU A 18 -5.00 -5.03 8.95
N GLU A 19 -3.89 -5.36 9.61
CA GLU A 19 -2.62 -5.65 8.94
C GLU A 19 -2.89 -6.63 7.82
N GLY A 20 -2.74 -6.13 6.58
CA GLY A 20 -3.25 -6.82 5.42
C GLY A 20 -2.63 -8.21 5.41
N PRO A 21 -3.37 -9.27 5.09
CA PRO A 21 -2.90 -10.63 5.30
C PRO A 21 -1.86 -11.04 4.24
N TRP A 22 -1.24 -10.05 3.60
CA TRP A 22 -0.27 -10.16 2.53
C TRP A 22 1.06 -10.59 3.11
N VAL A 23 1.38 -11.87 2.96
CA VAL A 23 2.66 -12.40 3.39
C VAL A 23 3.61 -12.44 2.20
N ALA A 24 4.83 -11.94 2.41
CA ALA A 24 5.92 -12.18 1.49
C ALA A 24 6.31 -13.67 1.56
N GLY A 25 6.07 -14.40 0.47
CA GLY A 25 6.47 -15.78 0.31
C GLY A 25 7.98 -15.96 0.22
N LYS A 26 8.45 -17.21 0.22
CA LYS A 26 9.87 -17.51 0.11
C LYS A 26 10.45 -16.95 -1.21
N PRO A 27 11.64 -16.31 -1.18
CA PRO A 27 12.29 -15.87 -2.39
C PRO A 27 12.62 -17.06 -3.30
N SER A 28 12.42 -16.90 -4.61
CA SER A 28 12.91 -17.84 -5.63
C SER A 28 14.26 -17.37 -6.16
N TYR A 29 15.20 -18.30 -6.28
CA TYR A 29 16.59 -18.05 -6.69
C TYR A 29 16.86 -18.64 -8.07
N ARG A 30 17.67 -17.95 -8.88
CA ARG A 30 18.29 -18.59 -10.06
C ARG A 30 19.39 -19.50 -9.57
N LYS A 31 19.71 -20.54 -10.35
CA LYS A 31 20.63 -21.63 -9.99
C LYS A 31 21.94 -21.15 -9.35
N ASP A 32 22.44 -19.98 -9.74
CA ASP A 32 23.68 -19.37 -9.24
C ASP A 32 23.59 -17.83 -9.08
N GLY A 33 22.43 -17.29 -8.69
CA GLY A 33 22.21 -15.83 -8.67
C GLY A 33 21.37 -15.29 -7.51
N PRO A 34 21.30 -13.95 -7.34
CA PRO A 34 20.46 -13.33 -6.32
C PRO A 34 18.99 -13.75 -6.50
N PRO A 35 18.17 -13.65 -5.42
CA PRO A 35 16.75 -13.98 -5.50
C PRO A 35 16.12 -13.13 -6.61
N TYR A 36 15.43 -13.74 -7.57
CA TYR A 36 14.88 -13.03 -8.73
C TYR A 36 13.39 -12.72 -8.57
N ARG A 37 12.72 -13.32 -7.58
CA ARG A 37 11.28 -13.22 -7.37
C ARG A 37 10.89 -13.44 -5.91
N VAL A 38 9.98 -12.61 -5.40
CA VAL A 38 9.21 -12.83 -4.16
C VAL A 38 7.72 -12.73 -4.50
N ASN A 39 6.92 -13.68 -4.04
CA ASN A 39 5.46 -13.61 -4.18
C ASN A 39 4.86 -12.93 -2.98
N ILE A 40 3.89 -12.04 -3.18
CA ILE A 40 3.02 -11.55 -2.11
C ILE A 40 1.73 -12.34 -2.19
N THR A 41 1.37 -13.02 -1.11
CA THR A 41 0.22 -13.92 -1.06
C THR A 41 -0.82 -13.45 -0.07
N ALA A 42 -2.10 -13.55 -0.43
CA ALA A 42 -3.20 -13.48 0.54
C ALA A 42 -3.74 -14.87 0.89
N PRO A 43 -4.03 -15.14 2.17
CA PRO A 43 -4.88 -16.23 2.61
C PRO A 43 -6.16 -16.30 1.79
N GLY A 44 -6.47 -17.50 1.29
CA GLY A 44 -7.68 -17.77 0.51
C GLY A 44 -7.70 -17.21 -0.93
N ARG A 45 -6.73 -16.37 -1.33
CA ARG A 45 -6.67 -15.79 -2.70
C ARG A 45 -5.42 -16.18 -3.50
N GLY A 46 -4.38 -16.70 -2.85
CA GLY A 46 -3.14 -17.08 -3.52
C GLY A 46 -2.20 -15.89 -3.77
N THR A 47 -1.37 -15.97 -4.82
CA THR A 47 -0.42 -14.89 -5.16
C THR A 47 -1.17 -13.71 -5.77
N VAL A 48 -1.04 -12.53 -5.16
CA VAL A 48 -1.70 -11.30 -5.63
C VAL A 48 -0.72 -10.29 -6.20
N ALA A 49 0.56 -10.40 -5.87
CA ALA A 49 1.62 -9.62 -6.50
C ALA A 49 2.91 -10.43 -6.59
N VAL A 50 3.76 -10.07 -7.53
CA VAL A 50 5.08 -10.68 -7.74
C VAL A 50 6.10 -9.56 -7.82
N VAL A 51 7.05 -9.55 -6.87
CA VAL A 51 8.16 -8.60 -6.86
C VAL A 51 9.35 -9.27 -7.53
N PHE A 52 9.84 -8.70 -8.63
CA PHE A 52 11.06 -9.16 -9.29
C PHE A 52 12.24 -8.32 -8.83
N GLN A 53 13.35 -8.97 -8.45
CA GLN A 53 14.62 -8.26 -8.30
C GLN A 53 15.35 -8.35 -9.63
N HIS A 54 15.41 -7.24 -10.37
CA HIS A 54 16.24 -7.17 -11.56
C HIS A 54 17.72 -7.11 -11.11
N ALA A 55 18.60 -7.90 -11.75
CA ALA A 55 20.01 -8.05 -11.37
C ALA A 55 20.83 -6.73 -11.36
N THR A 56 20.24 -5.64 -11.84
CA THR A 56 20.81 -4.30 -11.92
C THR A 56 20.45 -3.43 -10.70
N LYS A 57 20.52 -3.93 -9.45
CA LYS A 57 20.37 -3.20 -8.16
C LYS A 57 19.20 -2.19 -7.97
N ARG A 58 18.35 -1.98 -8.97
CA ARG A 58 17.12 -1.21 -8.94
C ARG A 58 16.00 -2.19 -8.70
N VAL A 59 15.37 -2.09 -7.54
CA VAL A 59 14.19 -2.88 -7.20
C VAL A 59 13.05 -2.39 -8.10
N ALA A 60 12.98 -2.95 -9.31
CA ALA A 60 11.82 -2.83 -10.17
C ALA A 60 10.75 -3.75 -9.59
N GLY A 61 10.02 -3.25 -8.59
CA GLY A 61 8.72 -3.78 -8.24
C GLY A 61 7.80 -3.66 -9.45
N SER A 62 7.88 -4.63 -10.35
CA SER A 62 7.00 -4.76 -11.51
C SER A 62 5.61 -5.19 -11.03
N ILE A 63 4.89 -4.29 -10.37
CA ILE A 63 3.43 -4.27 -10.49
C ILE A 63 3.22 -3.79 -11.93
N TRP A 64 3.07 -4.71 -12.90
CA TRP A 64 2.78 -4.27 -14.25
C TRP A 64 1.42 -3.53 -14.27
N PRO A 65 1.32 -2.38 -14.99
CA PRO A 65 2.33 -1.86 -15.90
C PRO A 65 3.41 -1.01 -15.21
N THR A 66 4.64 -1.27 -15.66
CA THR A 66 5.93 -0.67 -15.30
C THR A 66 5.92 0.84 -15.09
N VAL A 67 6.25 1.27 -13.87
CA VAL A 67 6.74 2.64 -13.58
C VAL A 67 8.21 2.53 -13.13
N PRO A 68 9.16 3.29 -13.71
CA PRO A 68 10.55 3.28 -13.28
C PRO A 68 10.70 3.98 -11.93
N ASP A 69 11.48 3.40 -11.03
CA ASP A 69 12.03 3.99 -9.78
C ASP A 69 11.07 4.37 -8.61
N GLU A 70 9.75 4.24 -8.73
CA GLU A 70 8.80 4.49 -7.62
C GLU A 70 8.30 3.31 -6.73
N PRO A 71 8.62 2.01 -6.95
CA PRO A 71 7.97 0.93 -6.19
C PRO A 71 8.19 0.96 -4.67
N GLY A 72 9.37 1.39 -4.22
CA GLY A 72 9.70 1.49 -2.80
C GLY A 72 8.94 2.60 -2.10
N ALA A 73 8.95 3.81 -2.70
CA ALA A 73 8.26 4.98 -2.17
C ALA A 73 6.74 4.77 -2.14
N ASN A 74 6.16 4.15 -3.17
CA ASN A 74 4.73 3.85 -3.21
C ASN A 74 4.32 2.78 -2.19
N ALA A 75 5.18 1.77 -1.96
CA ALA A 75 4.96 0.78 -0.92
C ALA A 75 5.04 1.40 0.49
N GLU A 76 6.03 2.27 0.73
CA GLU A 76 6.20 3.00 2.00
C GLU A 76 5.01 3.94 2.25
N PHE A 77 4.63 4.74 1.25
CA PHE A 77 3.43 5.59 1.30
C PHE A 77 2.16 4.78 1.61
N THR A 78 2.00 3.60 0.98
CA THR A 78 0.86 2.72 1.24
C THR A 78 0.90 2.11 2.64
N ALA A 79 2.09 1.77 3.15
CA ALA A 79 2.27 1.25 4.50
C ALA A 79 1.89 2.28 5.58
N HIS A 80 2.21 3.56 5.36
CA HIS A 80 1.84 4.65 6.26
C HIS A 80 0.36 5.04 6.19
N ALA A 81 -0.39 4.61 5.17
CA ALA A 81 -1.81 4.94 5.03
C ALA A 81 -2.66 4.58 6.26
N ARG A 82 -2.31 3.53 7.02
CA ARG A 82 -3.03 3.16 8.26
C ARG A 82 -2.93 4.25 9.33
N THR A 83 -1.83 4.99 9.41
CA THR A 83 -1.65 6.08 10.38
C THR A 83 -2.08 7.42 9.81
N ASP A 84 -1.77 7.66 8.54
CA ASP A 84 -1.93 8.97 7.92
C ASP A 84 -3.40 9.28 7.63
N ILE A 85 -4.19 8.30 7.19
CA ILE A 85 -5.61 8.50 6.91
C ILE A 85 -6.39 8.91 8.17
N PRO A 86 -6.26 8.23 9.34
CA PRO A 86 -6.87 8.70 10.58
C PRO A 86 -6.46 10.12 10.98
N ALA A 87 -5.17 10.48 10.83
CA ALA A 87 -4.68 11.82 11.15
C ALA A 87 -5.31 12.89 10.24
N LEU A 88 -5.41 12.61 8.94
CA LEU A 88 -6.04 13.49 7.97
C LEU A 88 -7.54 13.67 8.25
N ILE A 89 -8.25 12.60 8.62
CA ILE A 89 -9.67 12.70 9.01
C ILE A 89 -9.83 13.64 10.22
N ALA A 90 -9.01 13.48 11.26
CA ALA A 90 -9.07 14.31 12.45
C ALA A 90 -8.81 15.79 12.12
N GLU A 91 -7.90 16.06 11.18
CA GLU A 91 -7.62 17.43 10.71
C GLU A 91 -8.80 18.02 9.92
N VAL A 92 -9.44 17.25 9.04
CA VAL A 92 -10.65 17.71 8.33
C VAL A 92 -11.77 18.05 9.32
N GLU A 93 -11.99 17.23 10.34
CA GLU A 93 -12.99 17.52 11.39
C GLU A 93 -12.65 18.76 12.22
N ARG A 94 -11.36 18.99 12.49
CA ARG A 94 -10.89 20.22 13.15
C ARG A 94 -11.20 21.44 12.28
N LEU A 95 -10.89 21.39 10.99
CA LEU A 95 -11.14 22.48 10.05
C LEU A 95 -12.64 22.75 9.86
N ARG A 96 -13.47 21.70 9.73
CA ARG A 96 -14.94 21.85 9.64
C ARG A 96 -15.52 22.53 10.87
N ARG A 97 -15.00 22.26 12.07
CA ARG A 97 -15.41 22.96 13.30
C ARG A 97 -15.02 24.44 13.33
N ILE A 98 -13.93 24.83 12.66
CA ILE A 98 -13.48 26.22 12.58
C ILE A 98 -14.25 26.99 11.51
N ILE A 99 -14.54 26.34 10.38
CA ILE A 99 -15.16 26.99 9.21
C ILE A 99 -16.69 26.97 9.30
N GLY A 100 -17.27 25.92 9.89
CA GLY A 100 -18.72 25.76 10.09
C GLY A 100 -19.22 26.21 11.46
N GLY A 101 -18.35 26.82 12.28
CA GLY A 101 -18.70 27.49 13.53
C GLY A 101 -18.90 28.99 13.35
#